data_AF-A0A2N4SC34-F1
#
_entry.id   AF-A0A2N4SC34-F1
#
_cell.length_a   1.000
_cell.length_b   1.000
_cell.length_c   1.000
_cell.angle_alpha   90.00
_cell.angle_beta   90.00
_cell.angle_gamma   90.00
#
_symmetry.space_group_name_H-M   'P 1'
#
loop_
_entity.id
_entity.type
_entity.pdbx_description
1 polymer ?
#
loop_
_entity_poly.entity_id
_entity_poly.type
_entity_poly.pdbx_seq_one_letter_code
_entity_poly.pdbx_strand_id
1 'polypeptide(L)'
;MNNDFQRHETVPPYTRNLAATDQLKWSAEFEVPAIGADILIRINNIGRAKVVGYATLDGYLGVMSMPHEPPPWWVRQNGPPSLENSALAFGAEISPVTSKEKVP
;
A
#
# COMPACT_ATOMS: atom_id res chain seq x y z
N MET A 1 -6.92 -10.73 -18.57
CA MET A 1 -6.78 -9.65 -17.57
C MET A 1 -5.36 -9.14 -17.69
N ASN A 2 -5.15 -7.82 -17.81
CA ASN A 2 -3.79 -7.29 -17.78
C ASN A 2 -3.24 -7.51 -16.37
N ASN A 3 -2.19 -8.31 -16.28
CA ASN A 3 -1.46 -8.60 -15.04
C ASN A 3 -0.39 -7.54 -14.76
N ASP A 4 -0.40 -6.45 -15.54
CA ASP A 4 0.65 -5.46 -15.53
C ASP A 4 0.50 -4.52 -14.33
N PHE A 5 1.65 -4.14 -13.79
CA PHE A 5 1.75 -3.04 -12.84
C PHE A 5 1.25 -1.74 -13.49
N GLN A 6 0.29 -1.08 -12.86
CA GLN A 6 -0.22 0.23 -13.30
C GLN A 6 -0.39 1.16 -12.10
N ARG A 7 0.17 2.37 -12.17
CA ARG A 7 -0.01 3.42 -11.15
C ARG A 7 -1.30 4.21 -11.39
N HIS A 8 -1.92 4.68 -10.30
CA HIS A 8 -3.11 5.52 -10.32
C HIS A 8 -2.97 6.70 -9.36
N GLU A 9 -3.42 7.88 -9.80
CA GLU A 9 -3.43 9.12 -8.99
C GLU A 9 -4.66 9.21 -8.07
N THR A 10 -5.72 8.47 -8.41
CA THR A 10 -6.96 8.36 -7.64
C THR A 10 -7.30 6.89 -7.41
N VAL A 11 -8.17 6.61 -6.44
CA VAL A 11 -8.62 5.24 -6.17
C VAL A 11 -9.52 4.79 -7.33
N PRO A 12 -9.13 3.78 -8.13
CA PRO A 12 -10.00 3.26 -9.17
C PRO A 12 -11.19 2.50 -8.55
N PRO A 13 -12.29 2.26 -9.30
CA PRO A 13 -13.37 1.40 -8.84
C PRO A 13 -12.85 0.03 -8.40
N TYR A 14 -13.27 -0.41 -7.22
CA TYR A 14 -12.80 -1.64 -6.60
C TYR A 14 -13.92 -2.36 -5.85
N THR A 15 -13.67 -3.62 -5.52
CA THR A 15 -14.54 -4.45 -4.69
C THR A 15 -13.77 -5.17 -3.60
N ARG A 16 -14.44 -5.45 -2.48
CA ARG A 16 -13.94 -6.35 -1.43
C ARG A 16 -14.29 -7.82 -1.70
N ASN A 17 -15.13 -8.11 -2.71
CA ASN A 17 -15.42 -9.47 -3.11
C ASN A 17 -14.22 -10.07 -3.86
N LEU A 18 -13.40 -10.88 -3.17
CA LEU A 18 -12.20 -11.48 -3.74
C LEU A 18 -12.48 -12.50 -4.86
N ALA A 19 -13.72 -12.98 -4.98
CA ALA A 19 -14.16 -13.86 -6.05
C ALA A 19 -14.58 -13.10 -7.33
N ALA A 20 -14.65 -11.76 -7.29
CA ALA A 20 -14.98 -10.97 -8.47
C ALA A 20 -13.91 -11.12 -9.56
N THR A 21 -14.35 -11.13 -10.81
CA THR A 21 -13.49 -11.29 -12.00
C THR A 21 -13.49 -10.07 -12.91
N ASP A 22 -14.38 -9.11 -12.65
CA ASP A 22 -14.64 -7.93 -13.49
C ASP A 22 -14.20 -6.61 -12.82
N GLN A 23 -13.67 -6.67 -11.60
CA GLN A 23 -13.27 -5.50 -10.81
C GLN A 23 -11.95 -5.73 -10.07
N LEU A 24 -11.26 -4.64 -9.75
CA LEU A 24 -10.07 -4.66 -8.93
C LEU A 24 -10.40 -5.06 -7.50
N LYS A 25 -9.59 -5.94 -6.94
CA LYS A 25 -9.83 -6.51 -5.61
C LYS A 25 -9.06 -5.71 -4.56
N TRP A 26 -9.77 -5.21 -3.56
CA TRP A 26 -9.15 -4.70 -2.35
C TRP A 26 -9.13 -5.79 -1.29
N SER A 27 -7.93 -6.16 -0.83
CA SER A 27 -7.71 -7.33 0.03
C SER A 27 -7.86 -7.07 1.53
N ALA A 28 -8.49 -5.96 1.92
CA ALA A 28 -8.77 -5.65 3.32
C ALA A 28 -10.23 -5.28 3.58
N GLU A 29 -10.65 -5.50 4.82
CA GLU A 29 -11.98 -5.15 5.30
C GLU A 29 -12.17 -3.64 5.53
N PHE A 30 -11.08 -2.90 5.78
CA PHE A 30 -11.13 -1.45 5.98
C PHE A 30 -11.12 -0.67 4.65
N GLU A 31 -11.40 0.64 4.68
CA GLU A 31 -11.37 1.54 3.51
C GLU A 31 -9.95 1.71 2.94
N VAL A 32 -9.84 1.82 1.61
CA VAL A 32 -8.54 2.12 0.97
C VAL A 32 -7.99 3.43 1.57
N PRO A 33 -6.80 3.42 2.20
CA PRO A 33 -6.27 4.61 2.85
C PRO A 33 -5.98 5.73 1.84
N ALA A 34 -6.35 6.96 2.18
CA ALA A 34 -6.13 8.12 1.32
C ALA A 34 -4.64 8.47 1.18
N ILE A 35 -4.27 9.12 0.07
CA ILE A 35 -2.95 9.75 -0.09
C ILE A 35 -2.68 10.70 1.09
N GLY A 36 -1.50 10.60 1.69
CA GLY A 36 -1.10 11.32 2.89
C GLY A 36 -1.41 10.61 4.21
N ALA A 37 -2.22 9.55 4.21
CA ALA A 37 -2.49 8.76 5.41
C ALA A 37 -1.26 7.93 5.83
N ASP A 38 -1.12 7.75 7.15
CA ASP A 38 -0.16 6.81 7.72
C ASP A 38 -0.75 5.41 7.82
N ILE A 39 0.06 4.44 7.42
CA ILE A 39 -0.21 3.01 7.52
C ILE A 39 0.96 2.29 8.17
N LEU A 40 0.70 1.10 8.69
CA LEU A 40 1.74 0.15 9.10
C LEU A 40 1.81 -0.97 8.07
N ILE A 41 2.94 -1.08 7.35
CA ILE A 41 3.22 -2.21 6.47
C ILE A 41 3.82 -3.34 7.31
N ARG A 42 3.06 -4.44 7.46
CA ARG A 42 3.46 -5.60 8.28
C ARG A 42 4.40 -6.54 7.54
N ILE A 43 4.26 -6.66 6.23
CA ILE A 43 5.07 -7.60 5.45
C ILE A 43 6.56 -7.22 5.54
N ASN A 44 7.39 -8.22 5.80
CA ASN A 44 8.84 -8.09 5.96
C ASN A 44 9.30 -7.03 6.99
N ASN A 45 8.44 -6.67 7.95
CA ASN A 45 8.73 -5.66 8.96
C ASN A 45 9.21 -4.32 8.36
N ILE A 46 8.56 -3.86 7.28
CA ILE A 46 8.86 -2.58 6.64
C ILE A 46 8.52 -1.40 7.56
N GLY A 47 7.44 -1.51 8.33
CA GLY A 47 7.08 -0.52 9.36
C GLY A 47 6.15 0.58 8.85
N ARG A 48 6.16 1.73 9.54
CA ARG A 48 5.27 2.86 9.24
C ARG A 48 5.62 3.49 7.90
N ALA A 49 4.60 3.80 7.11
CA ALA A 49 4.74 4.42 5.82
C ALA A 49 3.60 5.40 5.56
N LYS A 50 3.88 6.40 4.72
CA LYS A 50 2.88 7.33 4.22
C LYS A 50 2.40 6.88 2.85
N VAL A 51 1.09 6.85 2.64
CA VAL A 51 0.52 6.59 1.31
C VAL A 51 0.80 7.77 0.38
N VAL A 52 1.32 7.47 -0.81
CA VAL A 52 1.71 8.46 -1.83
C VAL A 52 1.02 8.26 -3.17
N GLY A 53 0.27 7.16 -3.33
CA GLY A 53 -0.51 6.86 -4.52
C GLY A 53 -1.11 5.46 -4.46
N TYR A 54 -1.62 4.99 -5.60
CA TYR A 54 -2.20 3.66 -5.73
C TYR A 54 -1.58 2.93 -6.91
N ALA A 55 -1.63 1.61 -6.90
CA ALA A 55 -1.26 0.80 -8.06
C ALA A 55 -2.09 -0.47 -8.12
N THR A 56 -2.16 -1.06 -9.30
CA THR A 56 -2.77 -2.36 -9.53
C THR A 56 -1.74 -3.36 -10.02
N LEU A 57 -1.84 -4.58 -9.54
CA LEU A 57 -1.02 -5.72 -9.95
C LEU A 57 -1.85 -7.00 -9.82
N ASP A 58 -1.85 -7.84 -10.85
CA ASP A 58 -2.59 -9.12 -10.87
C ASP A 58 -4.07 -9.02 -10.44
N GLY A 59 -4.74 -7.93 -10.83
CA GLY A 59 -6.15 -7.68 -10.51
C GLY A 59 -6.43 -7.22 -9.09
N TYR A 60 -5.40 -6.94 -8.29
CA TYR A 60 -5.53 -6.36 -6.95
C TYR A 60 -5.20 -4.88 -6.96
N LEU A 61 -5.95 -4.12 -6.15
CA LEU A 61 -5.65 -2.74 -5.80
C LEU A 61 -4.70 -2.73 -4.59
N GLY A 62 -3.60 -1.99 -4.70
CA GLY A 62 -2.66 -1.74 -3.62
C GLY A 62 -2.39 -0.24 -3.45
N VAL A 63 -1.72 0.09 -2.34
CA VAL A 63 -1.25 1.44 -2.01
C VAL A 63 0.25 1.54 -2.28
N MET A 64 0.64 2.60 -3.01
CA MET A 64 2.05 3.00 -3.11
C MET A 64 2.40 3.80 -1.86
N SER A 65 3.43 3.39 -1.16
CA SER A 65 3.72 3.87 0.20
C SER A 65 5.21 4.17 0.36
N MET A 66 5.52 5.30 1.00
CA MET A 66 6.89 5.70 1.31
C MET A 66 7.17 5.40 2.78
N PRO A 67 8.03 4.41 3.11
CA PRO A 67 8.39 4.11 4.50
C PRO A 67 9.07 5.32 5.16
N HIS A 68 8.72 5.60 6.42
CA HIS A 68 9.36 6.67 7.19
C HIS A 68 10.76 6.27 7.66
N GLU A 69 10.86 5.07 8.22
CA GLU A 69 12.10 4.49 8.76
C GLU A 69 12.22 3.05 8.26
N PRO A 70 12.53 2.84 6.97
CA PRO A 70 12.65 1.49 6.43
C PRO A 70 13.81 0.72 7.09
N PRO A 71 13.71 -0.61 7.17
CA PRO A 71 14.83 -1.42 7.61
C PRO A 71 16.03 -1.31 6.64
N PRO A 72 17.28 -1.45 7.11
CA PRO A 72 18.47 -1.26 6.26
C PRO A 72 18.52 -2.15 5.01
N TRP A 73 17.93 -3.35 5.06
CA TRP A 73 17.85 -4.23 3.89
C TRP A 73 17.01 -3.63 2.76
N TRP A 74 15.93 -2.91 3.11
CA TRP A 74 15.04 -2.30 2.13
C TRP A 74 15.77 -1.16 1.40
N VAL A 75 16.53 -0.34 2.15
CA VAL A 75 17.34 0.74 1.59
C VAL A 75 18.43 0.22 0.67
N ARG A 76 19.09 -0.90 1.02
CA ARG A 76 20.10 -1.52 0.15
C ARG A 76 19.53 -2.01 -1.19
N GLN A 77 18.27 -2.46 -1.19
CA GLN A 77 17.62 -3.01 -2.38
C GLN A 77 16.97 -1.93 -3.26
N ASN A 78 16.35 -0.92 -2.64
CA ASN A 78 15.51 0.05 -3.34
C ASN A 78 16.10 1.46 -3.36
N GLY A 79 17.15 1.73 -2.59
CA GLY A 79 17.65 3.08 -2.31
C GLY A 79 16.93 3.77 -1.15
N PRO A 80 17.28 5.03 -0.82
CA PRO A 80 16.57 5.83 0.18
C PRO A 80 15.10 6.06 -0.23
N PRO A 81 14.14 6.04 0.71
CA PRO A 81 12.72 6.28 0.39
C PRO A 81 12.48 7.57 -0.38
N SER A 82 11.69 7.48 -1.44
CA SER A 82 11.27 8.58 -2.31
C SER A 82 9.95 8.22 -2.99
N LEU A 83 9.37 9.17 -3.74
CA LEU A 83 8.17 8.90 -4.54
C LEU A 83 8.44 7.86 -5.64
N GLU A 84 9.64 7.87 -6.22
CA GLU A 84 10.01 7.02 -7.36
C GLU A 84 10.14 5.54 -6.98
N ASN A 85 10.64 5.25 -5.78
CA ASN A 85 10.85 3.90 -5.25
C ASN A 85 9.88 3.54 -4.11
N SER A 86 8.68 4.12 -4.13
CA SER A 86 7.62 3.78 -3.18
C SER A 86 7.29 2.28 -3.19
N ALA A 87 7.04 1.71 -2.02
CA ALA A 87 6.68 0.31 -1.85
C ALA A 87 5.22 0.09 -2.21
N LEU A 88 4.92 -0.92 -3.02
CA LEU A 88 3.56 -1.41 -3.22
C LEU A 88 3.20 -2.35 -2.06
N ALA A 89 2.09 -2.07 -1.39
CA ALA A 89 1.52 -2.96 -0.39
C ALA A 89 0.00 -3.12 -0.61
N PHE A 90 -0.52 -4.33 -0.38
CA PHE A 90 -1.94 -4.65 -0.51
C PHE A 90 -2.66 -4.56 0.84
N GLY A 91 -3.99 -4.44 0.80
CA GLY A 91 -4.81 -4.31 2.02
C GLY A 91 -4.49 -5.37 3.09
N ALA A 92 -4.34 -6.64 2.69
CA ALA A 92 -3.99 -7.74 3.60
C ALA A 92 -2.63 -7.56 4.31
N GLU A 93 -1.72 -6.73 3.77
CA GLU A 93 -0.36 -6.53 4.26
C GLU A 93 -0.23 -5.30 5.18
N ILE A 94 -1.28 -4.46 5.23
CA ILE A 94 -1.23 -3.16 5.91
C ILE A 94 -2.32 -2.99 6.98
N SER A 95 -2.07 -2.11 7.95
CA SER A 95 -3.04 -1.64 8.95
C SER A 95 -3.17 -0.12 8.87
N PRO A 96 -4.37 0.44 9.07
CA PRO A 96 -4.51 1.87 9.35
C PRO A 96 -3.80 2.22 10.66
N VAL A 97 -3.04 3.31 10.68
CA VAL A 97 -2.58 3.90 11.93
C VAL A 97 -3.67 4.82 12.43
N THR A 98 -4.32 4.46 13.53
CA THR A 98 -5.23 5.41 14.20
C THR A 98 -4.39 6.40 15.00
N SER A 99 -4.78 7.67 15.03
CA SER A 99 -4.07 8.74 15.78
C SER A 99 -3.98 8.51 17.31
N LYS A 100 -4.40 7.35 17.82
CA LYS A 100 -4.37 6.99 19.24
C LYS A 100 -3.07 6.34 19.70
N GLU A 101 -2.15 5.96 18.81
CA GLU A 101 -0.79 5.59 19.22
C GLU A 101 0.09 6.84 19.30
N LYS A 102 -0.04 7.55 20.43
CA LYS A 102 1.13 8.22 21.01
C LYS A 102 1.99 7.14 21.63
N VAL A 103 3.16 6.90 21.04
CA VAL A 103 4.22 6.13 21.71
C VAL A 103 4.60 6.87 23.01
N PRO A 104 4.78 6.16 24.14
CA PRO A 104 5.14 6.76 25.43
C PRO A 104 6.45 7.54 25.40
#